data_AF-A0A8H7QAN4-F1
#
_entry.id   AF-A0A8H7QAN4-F1
#
_cell.length_a   1.000
_cell.length_b   1.000
_cell.length_c   1.000
_cell.angle_alpha   90.00
_cell.angle_beta   90.00
_cell.angle_gamma   90.00
#
_symmetry.space_group_name_H-M   'P 1'
#
loop_
_entity.id
_entity.type
_entity.pdbx_description
1 polymer ?
#
loop_
_entity_poly.entity_id
_entity_poly.type
_entity_poly.pdbx_seq_one_letter_code
_entity_poly.pdbx_strand_id
1 'polypeptide(L)'
;MSAYDHVASGSLKLKGSSGGVIKKKKKSKKSKLQDATRHVAADEKKRSTYVAIEKTPAELKFEETQRRRQEEKIRRSAEKSHKEKVAEFNDKLEQLSEHYDIPKVGPG
;
A
#
# COMPACT_ATOMS: atom_id res chain seq x y z
N MET A 1 -10.24 -6.96 44.99
CA MET A 1 -9.00 -6.55 44.31
C MET A 1 -9.36 -6.13 42.90
N SER A 2 -8.89 -4.98 42.42
CA SER A 2 -9.28 -4.42 41.12
C SER A 2 -8.47 -5.07 39.99
N ALA A 3 -9.09 -5.29 38.83
CA ALA A 3 -8.50 -5.99 37.68
C ALA A 3 -7.30 -5.27 37.04
N TYR A 4 -6.92 -4.09 37.53
CA TYR A 4 -5.89 -3.22 36.95
C TYR A 4 -4.64 -3.04 37.81
N ASP A 5 -4.56 -3.67 38.99
CA ASP A 5 -3.41 -3.52 39.90
C ASP A 5 -2.07 -4.04 39.33
N HIS A 6 -2.11 -4.87 38.27
CA HIS A 6 -0.92 -5.45 37.65
C HIS A 6 -0.54 -4.84 36.30
N VAL A 7 -1.23 -3.79 35.85
CA VAL A 7 -0.98 -3.21 34.53
C VAL A 7 0.16 -2.18 34.61
N ALA A 8 1.22 -2.41 33.85
CA ALA A 8 2.36 -1.51 33.77
C ALA A 8 1.96 -0.16 33.15
N SER A 9 1.77 0.86 33.98
CA SER A 9 1.41 2.23 33.60
C SER A 9 2.65 3.02 33.15
N GLY A 10 3.12 2.75 31.93
CA GLY A 10 4.25 3.46 31.35
C GLY A 10 4.27 3.40 29.83
N SER A 11 4.85 4.42 29.19
CA SER A 11 5.02 4.44 27.73
C SER A 11 5.89 3.27 27.27
N LEU A 12 5.38 2.45 26.35
CA LEU A 12 6.04 1.27 25.82
C LEU A 12 7.37 1.63 25.13
N LYS A 13 8.50 1.19 25.69
CA LYS A 13 9.84 1.40 25.10
C LYS A 13 10.20 0.21 24.22
N LEU A 14 10.12 0.38 22.90
CA LEU A 14 10.52 -0.64 21.94
C LEU A 14 12.01 -0.55 21.66
N LYS A 15 12.73 -1.66 21.80
CA LYS A 15 14.18 -1.73 21.51
C LYS A 15 14.42 -1.48 20.01
N GLY A 16 14.97 -0.32 19.68
CA GLY A 16 15.19 0.14 18.30
C GLY A 16 14.34 1.36 17.89
N SER A 17 13.32 1.70 18.68
CA SER A 17 12.59 2.97 18.56
C SER A 17 12.99 3.84 19.75
N SER A 18 13.70 4.94 19.50
CA SER A 18 13.99 5.94 20.52
C SER A 18 12.68 6.62 20.95
N GLY A 19 11.98 6.00 21.88
CA GLY A 19 10.84 6.56 22.59
C GLY A 19 11.31 7.69 23.50
N GLY A 20 11.47 8.87 22.91
CA GLY A 20 11.64 10.15 23.60
C GLY A 20 10.73 11.16 22.93
N VAL A 21 9.87 11.82 23.70
CA VAL A 21 9.00 12.90 23.23
C VAL A 21 9.88 13.99 22.58
N ILE A 22 9.87 14.07 21.25
CA ILE A 22 10.67 15.05 20.50
C ILE A 22 9.94 16.39 20.56
N LYS A 23 10.40 17.28 21.46
CA LYS A 23 10.09 18.72 21.40
C LYS A 23 10.51 19.24 20.01
N LYS A 24 9.55 19.86 19.30
CA LYS A 24 9.69 20.39 17.93
C LYS A 24 11.01 21.15 17.75
N LYS A 25 11.94 20.62 16.93
CA LYS A 25 13.06 21.38 16.37
C LYS A 25 13.10 21.21 14.85
N LYS A 26 12.97 22.35 14.17
CA LYS A 26 12.81 22.58 12.73
C LYS A 26 14.11 22.24 11.95
N LYS A 27 14.22 21.03 11.38
CA LYS A 27 15.14 20.71 10.24
C LYS A 27 14.87 19.27 9.73
N SER A 28 13.95 19.07 8.76
CA SER A 28 13.49 17.73 8.36
C SER A 28 13.49 17.43 6.85
N LYS A 29 14.47 17.93 6.07
CA LYS A 29 14.61 17.53 4.66
C LYS A 29 15.77 16.56 4.37
N LYS A 30 16.81 16.49 5.22
CA LYS A 30 17.99 15.63 4.97
C LYS A 30 17.91 14.22 5.58
N SER A 31 17.06 14.01 6.59
CA SER A 31 16.92 12.70 7.27
C SER A 31 16.01 11.70 6.53
N LYS A 32 15.05 12.17 5.71
CA LYS A 32 14.13 11.29 4.98
C LYS A 32 14.82 10.47 3.88
N LEU A 33 15.85 11.01 3.23
CA LEU A 33 16.59 10.27 2.19
C LEU A 33 17.36 9.09 2.77
N GLN A 34 18.00 9.27 3.93
CA GLN A 34 18.84 8.22 4.54
C GLN A 34 18.01 7.05 5.09
N ASP A 35 16.77 7.30 5.51
CA ASP A 35 15.85 6.25 5.96
C ASP A 35 15.39 5.37 4.78
N ALA A 36 15.05 6.00 3.64
CA ALA A 36 14.70 5.28 2.42
C ALA A 36 15.85 4.38 1.92
N THR A 37 17.10 4.86 1.98
CA THR A 37 18.27 4.05 1.57
C THR A 37 18.54 2.87 2.52
N ARG A 38 18.25 3.03 3.82
CA ARG A 38 18.40 1.95 4.82
C ARG A 38 17.35 0.86 4.65
N HIS A 39 16.13 1.21 4.26
CA HIS A 39 15.08 0.23 3.97
C HIS A 39 15.41 -0.63 2.74
N VAL A 40 16.00 -0.04 1.68
CA VAL A 40 16.43 -0.80 0.48
C VAL A 40 17.59 -1.74 0.79
N ALA A 41 18.61 -1.28 1.53
CA ALA A 41 19.77 -2.10 1.89
C ALA A 41 19.45 -3.23 2.89
N ALA A 42 18.41 -3.07 3.72
CA ALA A 42 17.93 -4.11 4.62
C ALA A 42 17.10 -5.19 3.89
N ASP A 43 16.49 -4.86 2.75
CA ASP A 43 15.73 -5.79 1.91
C ASP A 43 16.67 -6.72 1.13
N GLU A 44 17.76 -6.20 0.57
CA GLU A 44 18.77 -7.00 -0.15
C GLU A 44 19.41 -8.08 0.74
N LYS A 45 19.70 -7.78 2.00
CA LYS A 45 20.29 -8.73 2.95
C LYS A 45 19.32 -9.81 3.43
N LYS A 46 18.01 -9.61 3.30
CA LYS A 46 17.00 -10.63 3.66
C LYS A 46 16.72 -11.61 2.52
N ARG A 47 17.09 -11.30 1.28
CA ARG A 47 16.92 -12.20 0.14
C ARG A 47 17.91 -13.37 0.12
N SER A 48 19.07 -13.25 0.77
CA SER A 48 20.13 -14.28 0.74
C SER A 48 19.98 -15.39 1.78
N THR A 49 18.97 -15.33 2.65
CA THR A 49 18.75 -16.32 3.72
C THR A 49 17.56 -17.26 3.46
N TYR A 50 16.86 -17.10 2.33
CA TYR A 50 15.87 -18.08 1.90
C TYR A 50 16.62 -19.20 1.21
N VAL A 51 16.59 -20.40 1.83
CA VAL A 51 16.89 -21.66 1.15
C VAL A 51 16.23 -21.60 -0.22
N ALA A 52 17.00 -21.79 -1.29
CA ALA A 52 16.49 -21.78 -2.65
C ALA A 52 15.57 -22.98 -2.82
N ILE A 53 14.31 -22.82 -2.40
CA ILE A 53 13.24 -23.79 -2.64
C ILE A 53 13.02 -23.71 -4.15
N GLU A 54 13.40 -24.77 -4.85
CA GLU A 54 13.09 -24.90 -6.27
C GLU A 54 11.58 -24.85 -6.45
N LYS A 55 11.13 -23.92 -7.30
CA LYS A 55 9.70 -23.71 -7.54
C LYS A 55 9.10 -24.95 -8.17
N THR A 56 7.91 -25.32 -7.70
CA THR A 56 7.17 -26.41 -8.31
C THR A 56 6.77 -26.05 -9.75
N PRO A 57 6.52 -27.03 -10.65
CA PRO A 57 6.06 -26.74 -12.01
C PRO A 57 4.75 -25.94 -12.06
N ALA A 58 3.89 -26.06 -11.04
CA ALA A 58 2.68 -25.27 -10.90
C ALA A 58 2.99 -23.80 -10.57
N GLU A 59 3.94 -23.55 -9.67
CA GLU A 59 4.39 -22.21 -9.30
C GLU A 59 5.07 -21.49 -10.47
N LEU A 60 5.89 -22.19 -11.25
CA LEU A 60 6.53 -21.63 -12.45
C LEU A 60 5.50 -21.14 -13.48
N LYS A 61 4.48 -21.95 -13.77
CA LYS A 61 3.38 -21.57 -14.69
C LYS A 61 2.56 -20.39 -14.16
N PHE A 62 2.31 -20.36 -12.86
CA PHE A 62 1.61 -19.24 -12.22
C PHE A 62 2.40 -17.94 -12.33
N GLU A 63 3.71 -18.00 -12.08
CA GLU A 63 4.60 -16.85 -12.18
C GLU A 63 4.73 -16.33 -13.61
N GLU A 64 4.81 -17.22 -14.61
CA GLU A 64 4.77 -16.84 -16.02
C GLU A 64 3.47 -16.11 -16.37
N THR A 65 2.34 -16.64 -15.92
CA THR A 65 1.02 -16.02 -16.14
C THR A 65 0.90 -14.67 -15.42
N GLN A 66 1.41 -14.58 -14.19
CA GLN A 66 1.51 -13.33 -13.43
C GLN A 66 2.34 -12.30 -14.18
N ARG A 67 3.53 -12.68 -14.65
CA ARG A 67 4.43 -11.81 -15.39
C ARG A 67 3.77 -11.28 -16.66
N ARG A 68 3.13 -12.16 -17.45
CA ARG A 68 2.38 -11.75 -18.65
C ARG A 68 1.29 -10.72 -18.32
N ARG A 69 0.49 -10.97 -17.29
CA ARG A 69 -0.56 -10.03 -16.85
C ARG A 69 0.00 -8.71 -16.31
N GLN A 70 1.16 -8.76 -15.64
CA GLN A 70 1.83 -7.56 -15.15
C GLN A 70 2.33 -6.71 -16.30
N GLU A 71 2.94 -7.31 -17.33
CA GLU A 71 3.39 -6.61 -18.53
C GLU A 71 2.21 -5.92 -19.24
N GLU A 72 1.08 -6.60 -19.40
CA GLU A 72 -0.14 -6.00 -19.96
C GLU A 72 -0.68 -4.84 -19.11
N LYS A 73 -0.70 -4.99 -17.78
CA LYS A 73 -1.11 -3.92 -16.86
C LYS A 73 -0.17 -2.73 -16.93
N ILE A 74 1.14 -2.98 -16.98
CA ILE A 74 2.16 -1.93 -17.09
C ILE A 74 1.92 -1.16 -18.38
N ARG A 75 1.78 -1.86 -19.52
CA ARG A 75 1.51 -1.25 -20.82
C ARG A 75 0.26 -0.35 -20.78
N ARG A 76 -0.89 -0.89 -20.33
CA ARG A 76 -2.13 -0.10 -20.21
C ARG A 76 -2.02 1.08 -19.25
N SER A 77 -1.32 0.90 -18.14
CA SER A 77 -1.17 1.96 -17.13
C SER A 77 -0.19 3.05 -17.57
N ALA A 78 0.77 2.71 -18.43
CA ALA A 78 1.75 3.64 -19.01
C ALA A 78 1.16 4.50 -20.13
N GLU A 79 0.14 4.01 -20.84
CA GLU A 79 -0.55 4.76 -21.91
C GLU A 79 -1.24 6.03 -21.39
N LYS A 80 -1.75 6.02 -20.16
CA LYS A 80 -2.54 7.13 -19.60
C LYS A 80 -1.85 7.80 -18.42
N SER A 81 -1.78 9.13 -18.47
CA SER A 81 -1.34 9.97 -17.35
C SER A 81 -2.32 9.88 -16.18
N HIS A 82 -1.86 10.18 -14.96
CA HIS A 82 -2.76 10.26 -13.80
C HIS A 82 -3.87 11.29 -14.00
N LYS A 83 -3.56 12.43 -14.61
CA LYS A 83 -4.54 13.48 -14.91
C LYS A 83 -5.65 12.98 -15.84
N GLU A 84 -5.28 12.23 -16.87
CA GLU A 84 -6.23 11.64 -17.82
C GLU A 84 -7.10 10.58 -17.13
N LYS A 85 -6.51 9.74 -16.27
CA LYS A 85 -7.27 8.77 -15.46
C LYS A 85 -8.30 9.45 -14.55
N VAL A 86 -7.95 10.59 -13.97
CA VAL A 86 -8.87 11.38 -13.14
C VAL A 86 -9.96 12.02 -13.99
N ALA A 87 -9.62 12.58 -15.16
CA ALA A 87 -10.60 13.14 -16.09
C ALA A 87 -11.60 12.07 -16.55
N GLU A 88 -11.12 10.93 -17.07
CA GLU A 88 -11.98 9.80 -17.47
C GLU A 88 -12.87 9.28 -16.34
N PHE A 89 -12.36 9.28 -15.12
CA PHE A 89 -13.14 8.89 -13.94
C PHE A 89 -14.25 9.89 -13.64
N ASN A 90 -13.95 11.19 -13.69
CA ASN A 90 -14.94 12.24 -13.49
C ASN A 90 -16.01 12.22 -14.59
N ASP A 91 -15.60 12.12 -15.85
CA ASP A 91 -16.52 11.99 -16.99
C ASP A 91 -17.46 10.78 -16.80
N LYS A 92 -16.93 9.66 -16.32
CA LYS A 92 -17.74 8.47 -16.00
C LYS A 92 -18.72 8.74 -14.86
N LEU A 93 -18.32 9.47 -13.82
CA LEU A 93 -19.22 9.82 -12.72
C LEU A 93 -20.34 10.76 -13.18
N GLU A 94 -20.04 11.71 -14.06
CA GLU A 94 -21.03 12.61 -14.66
C GLU A 94 -22.04 11.85 -15.54
N GLN A 95 -21.59 10.79 -16.22
CA GLN A 95 -22.44 9.95 -17.06
C GLN A 95 -23.27 8.92 -16.27
N LEU A 96 -22.90 8.61 -15.02
CA LEU A 96 -23.65 7.65 -14.21
C LEU A 96 -25.00 8.25 -13.80
N SER A 97 -26.06 7.45 -13.84
CA SER A 97 -27.37 7.91 -13.42
C SER A 97 -27.38 8.21 -11.93
N GLU A 98 -27.95 9.34 -11.56
CA GLU A 98 -28.17 9.70 -10.15
C GLU A 98 -29.20 8.76 -9.50
N HIS A 99 -30.16 8.30 -10.30
CA HIS A 99 -31.22 7.38 -9.89
C HIS A 99 -30.99 5.99 -10.46
N TYR A 100 -31.04 4.98 -9.59
CA TYR A 100 -30.88 3.57 -9.91
C TYR A 100 -32.21 2.80 -9.92
N ASP A 101 -33.33 3.52 -9.82
CA ASP A 101 -34.68 2.95 -9.81
C ASP A 101 -35.59 3.72 -10.77
N ILE A 102 -36.59 3.02 -11.29
CA ILE A 102 -37.54 3.58 -12.24
C ILE A 102 -38.52 4.46 -11.46
N PRO A 103 -38.76 5.71 -11.88
CA PRO A 103 -39.76 6.54 -11.25
C PRO A 103 -41.11 5.82 -11.28
N LYS A 104 -41.80 5.79 -10.13
CA LYS A 104 -43.04 5.05 -9.95
C LYS A 104 -44.12 5.63 -10.87
N VAL A 105 -44.45 4.91 -11.95
CA VAL A 105 -45.57 5.25 -12.84
C VAL A 105 -46.88 4.86 -12.16
N GLY A 106 -47.66 5.86 -11.75
CA GLY A 106 -49.02 5.67 -11.27
C GLY A 106 -49.99 5.54 -12.46
N PRO A 107 -51.03 4.70 -12.37
CA PRO A 107 -52.11 4.69 -13.35
C PRO A 107 -52.91 5.98 -13.22
N GLY A 108 -52.66 6.90 -14.15
CA GLY A 108 -53.58 7.98 -14.52
C GLY A 108 -54.18 7.64 -15.86
#